data_AF-A0A6M0EMC1-F1
#
_entry.id   AF-A0A6M0EMC1-F1
#
_cell.length_a   1.000
_cell.length_b   1.000
_cell.length_c   1.000
_cell.angle_alpha   90.00
_cell.angle_beta   90.00
_cell.angle_gamma   90.00
#
_symmetry.space_group_name_H-M   'P 1'
#
loop_
_entity.id
_entity.type
_entity.pdbx_description
1 polymer ?
#
loop_
_entity_poly.entity_id
_entity_poly.type
_entity_poly.pdbx_seq_one_letter_code
_entity_poly.pdbx_strand_id
1 'polypeptide(L)'
;MKTEICNSFSHGFVLTEQELQRIHNLMLEQIELVSNNIKSTCQLKLKNGSIAELDSLDEIFLLDNVGATAIKRLSLTVADDTNYSSCQASLEFRDADFENKTESIEYRIIGKDRRWVSITTSKLEERIYRIRRFAINQLIQNKVRYVLFSVIFTVATMIFGFLAIRERHQNLIEPLNSIENQWKEGTIVDPVEVILLIEKAKIQAETEILSTIPLFYLVMLPLPVILIMFVWQYCFPPYNFCWGEYLGIFDRKRNLGIFLSMTIIFIMAVSIISKGVTLLFSIGN
;
A
#
# COMPACT_ATOMS: atom_id res chain seq x y z
N MET A 1 22.36 21.97 -32.51
CA MET A 1 21.38 22.08 -31.40
C MET A 1 21.25 20.70 -30.77
N LYS A 2 21.32 20.59 -29.44
CA LYS A 2 21.12 19.31 -28.74
C LYS A 2 19.66 19.22 -28.29
N THR A 3 19.07 18.05 -28.42
CA THR A 3 17.75 17.75 -27.87
C THR A 3 17.95 16.95 -26.60
N GLU A 4 17.26 17.34 -25.54
CA GLU A 4 17.29 16.69 -24.24
C GLU A 4 15.85 16.41 -23.81
N ILE A 5 15.60 15.17 -23.38
CA ILE A 5 14.35 14.77 -22.73
C ILE A 5 14.72 14.19 -21.37
N CYS A 6 14.12 14.75 -20.32
CA CYS A 6 14.21 14.25 -18.96
C CYS A 6 12.79 13.97 -18.47
N ASN A 7 12.57 12.79 -17.92
CA ASN A 7 11.30 12.39 -17.34
C ASN A 7 11.53 11.60 -16.05
N SER A 8 10.65 11.82 -15.08
CA SER A 8 10.68 11.15 -13.78
C SER A 8 9.35 10.47 -13.49
N PHE A 9 9.42 9.36 -12.76
CA PHE A 9 8.26 8.60 -12.32
C PHE A 9 8.28 8.43 -10.81
N SER A 10 7.16 8.79 -10.18
CA SER A 10 6.88 8.52 -8.77
C SER A 10 6.15 7.19 -8.63
N HIS A 11 6.72 6.07 -9.07
CA HIS A 11 6.08 4.75 -8.94
C HIS A 11 7.05 3.70 -8.43
N GLY A 12 6.56 2.75 -7.63
CA GLY A 12 7.37 1.59 -7.25
C GLY A 12 7.92 0.84 -8.46
N PHE A 13 8.92 0.01 -8.25
CA PHE A 13 9.44 -0.90 -9.25
C PHE A 13 9.89 -2.21 -8.62
N VAL A 14 9.81 -3.27 -9.42
CA VAL A 14 10.47 -4.55 -9.14
C VAL A 14 11.36 -4.82 -10.35
N LEU A 15 12.65 -4.61 -10.17
CA LEU A 15 13.65 -4.73 -11.22
C LEU A 15 14.33 -6.10 -11.09
N THR A 16 13.99 -7.02 -11.99
CA THR A 16 14.67 -8.31 -12.08
C THR A 16 15.94 -8.19 -12.90
N GLU A 17 16.86 -9.14 -12.72
CA GLU A 17 18.08 -9.27 -13.54
C GLU A 17 17.76 -9.18 -15.05
N GLN A 18 16.80 -9.96 -15.51
CA GLN A 18 16.41 -10.02 -16.92
C GLN A 18 15.85 -8.70 -17.45
N GLU A 19 15.02 -8.00 -16.67
CA GLU A 19 14.49 -6.70 -17.10
C GLU A 19 15.57 -5.63 -17.11
N LEU A 20 16.52 -5.67 -16.16
CA LEU A 20 17.66 -4.77 -16.14
C LEU A 20 18.57 -4.98 -17.36
N GLN A 21 18.91 -6.24 -17.68
CA GLN A 21 19.66 -6.58 -18.88
C GLN A 21 18.95 -6.09 -20.15
N ARG A 22 17.63 -6.30 -20.26
CA ARG A 22 16.84 -5.83 -21.41
C ARG A 22 16.87 -4.32 -21.57
N ILE A 23 16.78 -3.58 -20.46
CA ILE A 23 16.82 -2.12 -20.47
C ILE A 23 18.21 -1.62 -20.85
N HIS A 24 19.26 -2.21 -20.29
CA HIS A 24 20.64 -1.86 -20.61
C HIS A 24 21.00 -2.16 -22.05
N ASN A 25 20.67 -3.35 -22.55
CA ASN A 25 20.86 -3.72 -23.96
C ASN A 25 20.10 -2.77 -24.89
N LEU A 26 18.88 -2.38 -24.52
CA LEU A 26 18.12 -1.38 -25.29
C LEU A 26 18.84 -0.03 -25.34
N MET A 27 19.42 0.43 -24.23
CA MET A 27 20.21 1.66 -24.20
C MET A 27 21.47 1.54 -25.07
N LEU A 28 22.19 0.41 -25.00
CA LEU A 28 23.35 0.12 -25.84
C LEU A 28 22.98 0.11 -27.33
N GLU A 29 21.98 -0.67 -27.72
CA GLU A 29 21.48 -0.77 -29.10
C GLU A 29 21.07 0.61 -29.63
N GLN A 30 20.41 1.45 -28.84
CA GLN A 30 20.04 2.79 -29.32
C GLN A 30 21.26 3.70 -29.50
N ILE A 31 22.29 3.60 -28.65
CA ILE A 31 23.50 4.43 -28.78
C ILE A 31 24.38 3.93 -29.95
N GLU A 32 24.45 2.62 -30.19
CA GLU A 32 25.20 2.00 -31.29
C GLU A 32 24.71 2.46 -32.68
N LEU A 33 23.43 2.80 -32.81
CA LEU A 33 22.88 3.37 -34.04
C LEU A 33 23.45 4.76 -34.39
N VAL A 34 24.08 5.45 -33.43
CA VAL A 34 24.53 6.85 -33.58
C VAL A 34 26.03 7.03 -33.30
N SER A 35 26.65 6.16 -32.49
CA SER A 35 28.10 6.17 -32.21
C SER A 35 28.69 4.77 -32.27
N ASN A 36 29.93 4.69 -32.78
CA ASN A 36 30.72 3.45 -32.82
C ASN A 36 31.54 3.22 -31.52
N ASN A 37 31.71 4.25 -30.69
CA ASN A 37 32.52 4.18 -29.47
C ASN A 37 31.61 4.35 -28.25
N ILE A 38 31.18 3.24 -27.68
CA ILE A 38 30.20 3.22 -26.60
C ILE A 38 30.91 2.96 -25.28
N LYS A 39 30.63 3.80 -24.29
CA LYS A 39 31.03 3.58 -22.90
C LYS A 39 29.79 3.44 -22.04
N SER A 40 29.71 2.32 -21.32
CA SER A 40 28.71 2.10 -20.28
C SER A 40 29.36 2.27 -18.92
N THR A 41 28.66 2.92 -18.01
CA THR A 41 29.09 3.13 -16.62
C THR A 41 27.91 2.83 -15.72
N CYS A 42 28.16 2.05 -14.68
CA CYS A 42 27.15 1.69 -13.69
C CYS A 42 27.58 2.23 -12.33
N GLN A 43 26.71 3.00 -11.68
CA GLN A 43 26.95 3.49 -10.33
C GLN A 43 25.89 2.96 -9.38
N LEU A 44 26.33 2.37 -8.28
CA LEU A 44 25.48 1.81 -7.25
C LEU A 44 25.63 2.62 -5.96
N LYS A 45 24.52 2.84 -5.26
CA LYS A 45 24.54 3.27 -3.85
C LYS A 45 23.93 2.16 -3.02
N LEU A 46 24.72 1.63 -2.09
CA LEU A 46 24.29 0.56 -1.19
C LEU A 46 23.61 1.15 0.05
N LYS A 47 22.90 0.30 0.81
CA LYS A 47 22.15 0.70 2.02
C LYS A 47 23.05 1.25 3.13
N ASN A 48 24.29 0.77 3.23
CA ASN A 48 25.30 1.32 4.15
C ASN A 48 25.79 2.72 3.73
N GLY A 49 25.37 3.24 2.56
CA GLY A 49 25.77 4.54 2.02
C GLY A 49 27.00 4.51 1.11
N SER A 50 27.68 3.36 0.96
CA SER A 50 28.83 3.26 0.05
C SER A 50 28.39 3.38 -1.41
N ILE A 51 29.24 4.01 -2.21
CA ILE A 51 29.07 4.16 -3.65
C ILE A 51 30.08 3.24 -4.34
N ALA A 52 29.62 2.42 -5.26
CA ALA A 52 30.46 1.57 -6.10
C ALA A 52 30.26 1.97 -7.56
N GLU A 53 31.36 2.09 -8.30
CA GLU A 53 31.36 2.31 -9.75
C GLU A 53 31.86 1.03 -10.40
N LEU A 54 31.07 0.50 -11.32
CA LEU A 54 31.31 -0.75 -12.00
C LEU A 54 31.29 -0.50 -13.51
N ASP A 55 32.22 -1.16 -14.20
CA ASP A 55 32.37 -1.03 -15.65
C ASP A 55 31.41 -1.95 -16.41
N SER A 56 30.96 -3.02 -15.76
CA SER A 56 30.05 -4.00 -16.34
C SER A 56 28.79 -4.19 -15.51
N LEU A 57 27.71 -4.53 -16.22
CA LEU A 57 26.44 -4.89 -15.61
C LEU A 57 26.48 -6.27 -14.94
N ASP A 58 27.36 -7.16 -15.42
CA ASP A 58 27.55 -8.49 -14.83
C ASP A 58 28.11 -8.41 -13.41
N GLU A 59 29.01 -7.45 -13.14
CA GLU A 59 29.52 -7.19 -11.79
C GLU A 59 28.40 -6.82 -10.80
N ILE A 60 27.34 -6.15 -11.25
CA ILE A 60 26.18 -5.80 -10.41
C ILE A 60 25.47 -7.08 -9.94
N PHE A 61 25.39 -8.10 -10.79
CA PHE A 61 24.71 -9.35 -10.47
C PHE A 61 25.52 -10.28 -9.59
N LEU A 62 26.85 -10.11 -9.57
CA LEU A 62 27.74 -10.79 -8.62
C LEU A 62 27.65 -10.22 -7.20
N LEU A 63 27.09 -9.02 -7.01
CA LEU A 63 26.94 -8.41 -5.69
C LEU A 63 25.78 -9.02 -4.91
N ASP A 64 26.05 -9.34 -3.64
CA ASP A 64 25.03 -9.74 -2.68
C ASP A 64 24.07 -8.59 -2.39
N ASN A 65 22.85 -8.69 -2.89
CA ASN A 65 21.83 -7.66 -2.74
C ASN A 65 20.95 -7.88 -1.49
N VAL A 66 21.59 -8.07 -0.33
CA VAL A 66 20.91 -8.38 0.94
C VAL A 66 21.53 -7.57 2.09
N GLY A 67 20.77 -7.29 3.15
CA GLY A 67 21.32 -6.72 4.38
C GLY A 67 21.90 -5.30 4.19
N ALA A 68 23.19 -5.13 4.51
CA ALA A 68 23.90 -3.85 4.43
C ALA A 68 24.36 -3.50 3.01
N THR A 69 24.54 -4.51 2.15
CA THR A 69 24.91 -4.37 0.74
C THR A 69 23.69 -4.29 -0.18
N ALA A 70 22.48 -4.28 0.37
CA ALA A 70 21.26 -4.09 -0.40
C ALA A 70 21.32 -2.77 -1.20
N ILE A 71 21.02 -2.84 -2.48
CA ILE A 71 21.10 -1.70 -3.39
C ILE A 71 19.93 -0.76 -3.14
N LYS A 72 20.25 0.54 -3.01
CA LYS A 72 19.28 1.62 -2.81
C LYS A 72 19.18 2.57 -3.99
N ARG A 73 20.24 2.68 -4.78
CA ARG A 73 20.25 3.42 -6.03
C ARG A 73 21.08 2.68 -7.06
N LEU A 74 20.59 2.65 -8.29
CA LEU A 74 21.31 2.17 -9.46
C LEU A 74 21.20 3.25 -10.54
N SER A 75 22.34 3.79 -10.96
CA SER A 75 22.43 4.68 -12.11
C SER A 75 23.15 3.95 -13.23
N LEU A 76 22.49 3.84 -14.38
CA LEU A 76 23.05 3.36 -15.62
C LEU A 76 23.26 4.55 -16.54
N THR A 77 24.48 4.69 -17.05
CA THR A 77 24.77 5.69 -18.07
C THR A 77 25.47 5.03 -19.24
N VAL A 78 24.92 5.22 -20.44
CA VAL A 78 25.51 4.81 -21.71
C VAL A 78 25.73 6.07 -22.54
N ALA A 79 26.97 6.31 -22.94
CA ALA A 79 27.35 7.50 -23.70
C ALA A 79 28.39 7.17 -24.77
N ASP A 80 28.54 8.09 -25.73
CA ASP A 80 29.66 8.09 -26.67
C ASP A 80 30.97 8.45 -25.95
N ASP A 81 31.96 7.55 -25.98
CA ASP A 81 33.25 7.72 -25.27
C ASP A 81 34.05 8.92 -25.82
N THR A 82 33.95 9.16 -27.13
CA THR A 82 34.69 10.25 -27.78
C THR A 82 34.07 11.62 -27.55
N ASN A 83 32.76 11.65 -27.33
CA ASN A 83 32.01 12.87 -27.15
C ASN A 83 30.79 12.63 -26.27
N TYR A 84 31.06 12.54 -24.96
CA TYR A 84 30.05 12.36 -23.91
C TYR A 84 28.86 13.33 -24.03
N SER A 85 29.12 14.50 -24.61
CA SER A 85 28.12 15.55 -24.77
C SER A 85 27.23 15.37 -26.01
N SER A 86 27.54 14.44 -26.92
CA SER A 86 26.88 14.29 -28.21
C SER A 86 25.62 13.44 -28.14
N CYS A 87 25.72 12.26 -27.51
CA CYS A 87 24.68 11.27 -27.33
C CYS A 87 24.89 10.57 -25.98
N GLN A 88 23.89 10.64 -25.10
CA GLN A 88 23.91 10.03 -23.78
C GLN A 88 22.51 9.55 -23.41
N ALA A 89 22.40 8.33 -22.92
CA ALA A 89 21.22 7.82 -22.26
C ALA A 89 21.58 7.50 -20.81
N SER A 90 20.85 8.07 -19.86
CA SER A 90 21.02 7.83 -18.44
C SER A 90 19.70 7.43 -17.81
N LEU A 91 19.74 6.46 -16.90
CA LEU A 91 18.59 5.91 -16.21
C LEU A 91 18.97 5.66 -14.76
N GLU A 92 18.19 6.20 -13.83
CA GLU A 92 18.38 6.07 -12.41
C GLU A 92 17.16 5.40 -11.77
N PHE A 93 17.40 4.30 -11.07
CA PHE A 93 16.45 3.66 -10.17
C PHE A 93 16.85 3.99 -8.74
N ARG A 94 15.91 4.47 -7.92
CA ARG A 94 16.17 4.81 -6.51
C ARG A 94 15.04 4.36 -5.59
N ASP A 95 15.42 3.94 -4.40
CA ASP A 95 14.53 3.75 -3.27
C ASP A 95 14.13 5.13 -2.73
N ALA A 96 12.92 5.57 -3.10
CA ALA A 96 12.42 6.89 -2.77
C ALA A 96 12.25 7.10 -1.25
N ASP A 97 11.94 6.01 -0.52
CA ASP A 97 11.82 6.01 0.94
C ASP A 97 13.18 6.19 1.62
N PHE A 98 14.25 5.64 1.05
CA PHE A 98 15.61 5.79 1.58
C PHE A 98 16.18 7.20 1.38
N GLU A 99 15.85 7.83 0.26
CA GLU A 99 16.40 9.12 -0.13
C GLU A 99 15.52 10.33 0.19
N ASN A 100 14.35 10.09 0.79
CA ASN A 100 13.31 11.10 1.01
C ASN A 100 12.95 11.87 -0.28
N LYS A 101 12.90 11.15 -1.40
CA LYS A 101 12.48 11.68 -2.70
C LYS A 101 11.10 11.14 -3.07
N THR A 102 10.40 11.85 -3.96
CA THR A 102 9.11 11.39 -4.51
C THR A 102 9.30 10.48 -5.72
N GLU A 103 10.36 10.74 -6.50
CA GLU A 103 10.70 10.08 -7.75
C GLU A 103 11.60 8.88 -7.50
N SER A 104 11.22 7.73 -8.06
CA SER A 104 11.91 6.44 -7.90
C SER A 104 12.58 5.97 -9.19
N ILE A 105 12.15 6.50 -10.33
CA ILE A 105 12.76 6.24 -11.63
C ILE A 105 12.94 7.58 -12.32
N GLU A 106 14.15 7.89 -12.77
CA GLU A 106 14.44 9.07 -13.58
C GLU A 106 15.23 8.61 -14.80
N TYR A 107 14.92 9.15 -15.98
CA TYR A 107 15.77 8.94 -17.14
C TYR A 107 16.00 10.25 -17.88
N ARG A 108 17.17 10.36 -18.49
CA ARG A 108 17.59 11.51 -19.26
C ARG A 108 18.30 11.06 -20.53
N ILE A 109 17.77 11.47 -21.67
CA ILE A 109 18.29 11.15 -23.01
C ILE A 109 18.69 12.46 -23.68
N ILE A 110 19.96 12.54 -24.08
CA ILE A 110 20.57 13.68 -24.76
C ILE A 110 21.05 13.20 -26.12
N GLY A 111 20.71 13.91 -27.19
CA GLY A 111 21.15 13.55 -28.55
C GLY A 111 21.14 14.74 -29.51
N LYS A 112 21.87 14.62 -30.62
CA LYS A 112 21.84 15.59 -31.73
C LYS A 112 20.59 15.46 -32.60
N ASP A 113 20.14 14.23 -32.86
CA ASP A 113 18.94 13.96 -33.66
C ASP A 113 17.70 13.82 -32.77
N ARG A 114 16.76 14.75 -32.94
CA ARG A 114 15.47 14.77 -32.24
C ARG A 114 14.66 13.48 -32.47
N ARG A 115 14.71 12.90 -33.67
CA ARG A 115 13.93 11.68 -33.99
C ARG A 115 14.44 10.50 -33.19
N TRP A 116 15.76 10.31 -33.18
CA TRP A 116 16.43 9.30 -32.36
C TRP A 116 16.09 9.44 -30.87
N VAL A 117 16.17 10.66 -30.32
CA VAL A 117 15.82 10.93 -28.91
C VAL A 117 14.37 10.50 -28.62
N SER A 118 13.43 10.87 -29.51
CA SER A 118 12.01 10.53 -29.34
C SER A 118 11.73 9.02 -29.41
N ILE A 119 12.39 8.30 -30.31
CA ILE A 119 12.23 6.84 -30.45
C ILE A 119 12.81 6.13 -29.21
N THR A 120 14.00 6.53 -28.78
CA THR A 120 14.68 5.97 -27.60
C THR A 120 13.83 6.19 -26.35
N THR A 121 13.28 7.40 -26.19
CA THR A 121 12.36 7.76 -25.11
C THR A 121 11.15 6.83 -25.09
N SER A 122 10.45 6.68 -26.22
CA SER A 122 9.25 5.83 -26.31
C SER A 122 9.54 4.36 -25.98
N LYS A 123 10.66 3.82 -26.49
CA LYS A 123 11.09 2.45 -26.21
C LYS A 123 11.45 2.24 -24.73
N LEU A 124 12.13 3.20 -24.12
CA LEU A 124 12.52 3.14 -22.72
C LEU A 124 11.29 3.22 -21.80
N GLU A 125 10.34 4.11 -22.11
CA GLU A 125 9.08 4.24 -21.38
C GLU A 125 8.26 2.95 -21.41
N GLU A 126 8.20 2.28 -22.57
CA GLU A 126 7.52 0.99 -22.69
C GLU A 126 8.12 -0.05 -21.72
N ARG A 127 9.45 -0.09 -21.60
CA ARG A 127 10.12 -1.01 -20.66
C ARG A 127 9.90 -0.61 -19.21
N ILE A 128 10.02 0.68 -18.89
CA ILE A 128 9.77 1.20 -17.54
C ILE A 128 8.32 0.90 -17.10
N TYR A 129 7.35 0.98 -18.02
CA TYR A 129 5.96 0.66 -17.73
C TYR A 129 5.76 -0.81 -17.29
N ARG A 130 6.54 -1.75 -17.83
CA ARG A 130 6.45 -3.18 -17.47
C ARG A 130 6.96 -3.49 -16.06
N ILE A 131 7.97 -2.74 -15.59
CA ILE A 131 8.53 -2.91 -14.24
C ILE A 131 7.83 -2.04 -13.18
N ARG A 132 6.96 -1.12 -13.60
CA ARG A 132 6.21 -0.22 -12.74
C ARG A 132 5.32 -1.00 -11.78
N ARG A 133 5.37 -0.63 -10.50
CA ARG A 133 4.53 -1.15 -9.43
C ARG A 133 3.79 -0.01 -8.76
N PHE A 134 2.60 -0.35 -8.27
CA PHE A 134 1.86 0.54 -7.40
C PHE A 134 2.54 0.60 -6.03
N ALA A 135 2.83 1.82 -5.59
CA ALA A 135 3.56 2.10 -4.37
C ALA A 135 2.62 2.82 -3.39
N ILE A 136 2.02 2.05 -2.48
CA ILE A 136 1.04 2.59 -1.50
C ILE A 136 1.68 3.67 -0.63
N ASN A 137 2.96 3.54 -0.32
CA ASN A 137 3.74 4.56 0.40
C ASN A 137 3.72 5.93 -0.28
N GLN A 138 3.57 6.01 -1.61
CA GLN A 138 3.47 7.29 -2.32
C GLN A 138 2.08 7.94 -2.22
N LEU A 139 1.01 7.16 -2.06
CA LEU A 139 -0.30 7.71 -1.65
C LEU A 139 -0.25 8.25 -0.22
N ILE A 140 0.62 7.69 0.60
CA ILE A 140 0.77 8.00 2.01
C ILE A 140 2.08 8.76 2.23
N GLN A 141 2.32 9.81 1.44
CA GLN A 141 3.51 10.67 1.56
C GLN A 141 3.72 11.18 2.99
N ASN A 142 2.63 11.39 3.74
CA ASN A 142 2.68 11.74 5.16
C ASN A 142 2.21 10.57 6.04
N LYS A 143 3.11 9.61 6.29
CA LYS A 143 2.90 8.49 7.23
C LYS A 143 2.31 8.98 8.57
N VAL A 144 2.80 10.10 9.09
CA VAL A 144 2.32 10.71 10.34
C VAL A 144 0.86 11.17 10.23
N ARG A 145 0.47 11.83 9.14
CA ARG A 145 -0.91 12.34 8.97
C ARG A 145 -1.91 11.20 8.86
N TYR A 146 -1.55 10.10 8.19
CA TYR A 146 -2.41 8.94 8.09
C TYR A 146 -2.54 8.19 9.41
N VAL A 147 -1.43 7.99 10.14
CA VAL A 147 -1.48 7.42 11.49
C VAL A 147 -2.37 8.27 12.39
N LEU A 148 -2.19 9.59 12.41
CA LEU A 148 -3.07 10.51 13.15
C LEU A 148 -4.53 10.38 12.73
N PHE A 149 -4.82 10.34 11.42
CA PHE A 149 -6.18 10.20 10.92
C PHE A 149 -6.79 8.86 11.33
N SER A 150 -6.03 7.76 11.26
CA SER A 150 -6.47 6.44 11.68
C SER A 150 -6.78 6.40 13.18
N VAL A 151 -5.92 7.01 14.02
CA VAL A 151 -6.12 7.09 15.47
C VAL A 151 -7.35 7.93 15.80
N ILE A 152 -7.49 9.12 15.19
CA ILE A 152 -8.66 9.98 15.36
C ILE A 152 -9.93 9.24 14.95
N PHE A 153 -9.88 8.54 13.82
CA PHE A 153 -11.01 7.76 13.34
C PHE A 153 -11.35 6.62 14.29
N THR A 154 -10.37 5.86 14.79
CA THR A 154 -10.60 4.81 15.79
C THR A 154 -11.20 5.39 17.07
N VAL A 155 -10.67 6.49 17.60
CA VAL A 155 -11.20 7.16 18.79
C VAL A 155 -12.63 7.64 18.56
N ALA A 156 -12.91 8.28 17.42
CA ALA A 156 -14.25 8.71 17.06
C ALA A 156 -15.22 7.52 17.02
N THR A 157 -14.82 6.41 16.39
CA THR A 157 -15.63 5.20 16.34
C THR A 157 -15.87 4.58 17.72
N MET A 158 -14.88 4.61 18.62
CA MET A 158 -15.06 4.18 20.02
C MET A 158 -16.03 5.07 20.78
N ILE A 159 -15.94 6.40 20.62
CA ILE A 159 -16.86 7.35 21.24
C ILE A 159 -18.30 7.11 20.73
N PHE A 160 -18.48 6.95 19.42
CA PHE A 160 -19.78 6.62 18.84
C PHE A 160 -20.33 5.29 19.37
N GLY A 161 -19.49 4.26 19.47
CA GLY A 161 -19.87 2.98 20.07
C GLY A 161 -20.29 3.12 21.53
N PHE A 162 -19.56 3.91 22.33
CA PHE A 162 -19.90 4.17 23.73
C PHE A 162 -21.20 4.97 23.88
N LEU A 163 -21.41 5.99 23.04
CA LEU A 163 -22.65 6.77 23.02
C LEU A 163 -23.85 5.87 22.67
N ALA A 164 -23.71 4.98 21.69
CA ALA A 164 -24.76 4.02 21.34
C ALA A 164 -25.08 3.04 22.50
N ILE A 165 -24.05 2.57 23.22
CA ILE A 165 -24.26 1.73 24.41
C ILE A 165 -24.95 2.51 25.53
N ARG A 166 -24.58 3.78 25.73
CA ARG A 166 -25.18 4.65 26.73
C ARG A 166 -26.66 4.93 26.42
N GLU A 167 -26.97 5.29 25.19
CA GLU A 167 -28.35 5.52 24.73
C GLU A 167 -29.20 4.27 24.94
N ARG A 168 -28.68 3.09 24.58
CA ARG A 168 -29.34 1.80 24.88
C ARG A 168 -29.64 1.61 26.36
N HIS A 169 -28.69 1.92 27.23
CA HIS A 169 -28.88 1.77 28.67
C HIS A 169 -29.92 2.76 29.21
N GLN A 170 -29.96 3.98 28.66
CA GLN A 170 -30.96 4.98 29.02
C GLN A 170 -32.36 4.55 28.57
N ASN A 171 -32.51 4.09 27.31
CA ASN A 171 -33.79 3.62 26.77
C ASN A 171 -34.38 2.44 27.54
N LEU A 172 -33.56 1.64 28.24
CA LEU A 172 -34.02 0.53 29.08
C LEU A 172 -34.37 0.99 30.52
N ILE A 173 -33.58 1.90 31.10
CA ILE A 173 -33.79 2.36 32.48
C ILE A 173 -34.97 3.32 32.60
N GLU A 174 -35.16 4.22 31.64
CA GLU A 174 -36.22 5.22 31.69
C GLU A 174 -37.64 4.61 31.78
N PRO A 175 -38.03 3.62 30.95
CA PRO A 175 -39.32 2.95 31.10
C PRO A 175 -39.41 2.11 32.37
N LEU A 176 -38.32 1.50 32.84
CA LEU A 176 -38.34 0.74 34.10
C LEU A 176 -38.58 1.67 35.31
N ASN A 177 -37.90 2.82 35.36
CA ASN A 177 -38.09 3.81 36.42
C ASN A 177 -39.51 4.41 36.39
N SER A 178 -40.08 4.62 35.20
CA SER A 178 -41.45 5.13 35.10
C SER A 178 -42.49 4.11 35.57
N ILE A 179 -42.32 2.82 35.23
CA ILE A 179 -43.15 1.72 35.75
C ILE A 179 -43.01 1.60 37.27
N GLU A 180 -41.78 1.67 37.80
CA GLU A 180 -41.52 1.61 39.25
C GLU A 180 -42.19 2.76 40.01
N ASN A 181 -42.14 3.98 39.46
CA ASN A 181 -42.78 5.15 40.06
C ASN A 181 -44.31 5.03 40.03
N GLN A 182 -44.90 4.60 38.90
CA GLN A 182 -46.35 4.39 38.79
C GLN A 182 -46.86 3.34 39.78
N TRP A 183 -46.09 2.27 39.99
CA TRP A 183 -46.39 1.28 41.02
C TRP A 183 -46.36 1.86 42.43
N LYS A 184 -45.31 2.64 42.77
CA LYS A 184 -45.17 3.28 44.09
C LYS A 184 -46.27 4.30 44.38
N GLU A 185 -46.75 5.00 43.37
CA GLU A 185 -47.86 5.94 43.45
C GLU A 185 -49.23 5.25 43.53
N GLY A 186 -49.28 3.93 43.32
CA GLY A 186 -50.52 3.15 43.31
C GLY A 186 -51.40 3.39 42.09
N THR A 187 -50.86 3.96 41.02
CA THR A 187 -51.60 4.10 39.74
C THR A 187 -51.75 2.76 39.04
N ILE A 188 -50.76 1.87 39.18
CA ILE A 188 -50.85 0.46 38.78
C ILE A 188 -50.89 -0.39 40.05
N VAL A 189 -51.99 -1.13 40.24
CA VAL A 189 -52.22 -1.93 41.46
C VAL A 189 -52.01 -3.43 41.21
N ASP A 190 -52.14 -3.89 39.96
CA ASP A 190 -52.04 -5.31 39.61
C ASP A 190 -50.58 -5.74 39.36
N PRO A 191 -50.00 -6.66 40.18
CA PRO A 191 -48.65 -7.20 39.96
C PRO A 191 -48.45 -7.86 38.59
N VAL A 192 -49.50 -8.46 38.03
CA VAL A 192 -49.40 -9.11 36.73
C VAL A 192 -49.20 -8.08 35.63
N GLU A 193 -49.89 -6.95 35.71
CA GLU A 193 -49.76 -5.85 34.75
C GLU A 193 -48.34 -5.26 34.75
N VAL A 194 -47.73 -5.07 35.92
CA VAL A 194 -46.35 -4.59 36.02
C VAL A 194 -45.34 -5.55 35.40
N ILE A 195 -45.47 -6.85 35.65
CA ILE A 195 -44.60 -7.84 35.04
C ILE A 195 -44.71 -7.77 33.51
N LEU A 196 -45.93 -7.62 32.99
CA LEU A 196 -46.20 -7.54 31.56
C LEU A 196 -45.61 -6.27 30.93
N LEU A 197 -45.67 -5.13 31.62
CA LEU A 197 -45.05 -3.87 31.17
C LEU A 197 -43.52 -3.93 31.19
N ILE A 198 -42.93 -4.54 32.22
CA ILE A 198 -41.47 -4.77 32.28
C ILE A 198 -41.03 -5.64 31.12
N GLU A 199 -41.77 -6.71 30.82
CA GLU A 199 -41.42 -7.62 29.74
C GLU A 199 -41.56 -6.94 28.36
N LYS A 200 -42.59 -6.12 28.16
CA LYS A 200 -42.72 -5.29 26.95
C LYS A 200 -41.55 -4.31 26.79
N ALA A 201 -41.15 -3.64 27.87
CA ALA A 201 -40.02 -2.71 27.84
C ALA A 201 -38.70 -3.43 27.51
N LYS A 202 -38.50 -4.66 28.01
CA LYS A 202 -37.35 -5.51 27.64
C LYS A 202 -37.38 -5.90 26.17
N ILE A 203 -38.51 -6.41 25.66
CA ILE A 203 -38.63 -6.82 24.25
C ILE A 203 -38.39 -5.62 23.33
N GLN A 204 -38.93 -4.45 23.66
CA GLN A 204 -38.72 -3.23 22.88
C GLN A 204 -37.24 -2.81 22.88
N ALA A 205 -36.57 -2.85 24.04
CA ALA A 205 -35.14 -2.60 24.13
C ALA A 205 -34.32 -3.65 23.35
N GLU A 206 -34.76 -4.90 23.28
CA GLU A 206 -34.11 -5.95 22.49
C GLU A 206 -34.26 -5.74 20.98
N THR A 207 -35.42 -5.29 20.50
CA THR A 207 -35.60 -4.95 19.09
C THR A 207 -34.71 -3.78 18.64
N GLU A 208 -34.45 -2.81 19.51
CA GLU A 208 -33.49 -1.73 19.24
C GLU A 208 -32.04 -2.25 19.13
N ILE A 209 -31.68 -3.35 19.81
CA ILE A 209 -30.33 -3.96 19.69
C ILE A 209 -30.04 -4.36 18.26
N LEU A 210 -31.02 -4.92 17.55
CA LEU A 210 -30.85 -5.36 16.16
C LEU A 210 -30.46 -4.17 15.24
N SER A 211 -30.90 -2.96 15.57
CA SER A 211 -30.57 -1.73 14.83
C SER A 211 -29.15 -1.19 15.07
N THR A 212 -28.47 -1.61 16.15
CA THR A 212 -27.10 -1.16 16.51
C THR A 212 -25.99 -2.01 15.90
N ILE A 213 -26.32 -3.20 15.39
CA ILE A 213 -25.40 -4.12 14.70
C ILE A 213 -24.62 -3.46 13.54
N PRO A 214 -25.22 -2.61 12.68
CA PRO A 214 -24.51 -1.91 11.60
C PRO A 214 -23.41 -0.95 12.12
N LEU A 215 -23.65 -0.33 13.28
CA LEU A 215 -22.71 0.64 13.87
C LEU A 215 -21.44 -0.06 14.37
N PHE A 216 -21.57 -1.27 14.95
CA PHE A 216 -20.42 -2.08 15.36
C PHE A 216 -19.51 -2.45 14.18
N TYR A 217 -20.06 -2.79 13.01
CA TYR A 217 -19.25 -3.07 11.83
C TYR A 217 -18.55 -1.84 11.29
N LEU A 218 -19.21 -0.68 11.33
CA LEU A 218 -18.60 0.58 10.92
C LEU A 218 -17.39 0.93 11.81
N VAL A 219 -17.44 0.59 13.09
CA VAL A 219 -16.34 0.73 14.05
C VAL A 219 -15.23 -0.31 13.83
N MET A 220 -15.57 -1.55 13.48
CA MET A 220 -14.62 -2.67 13.39
C MET A 220 -13.95 -2.83 12.02
N LEU A 221 -14.57 -2.38 10.92
CA LEU A 221 -14.03 -2.44 9.56
C LEU A 221 -12.70 -1.71 9.31
N PRO A 222 -12.34 -0.61 10.00
CA PRO A 222 -11.09 0.10 9.75
C PRO A 222 -9.86 -0.72 10.16
N LEU A 223 -9.99 -1.53 11.21
CA LEU A 223 -8.90 -2.34 11.76
C LEU A 223 -8.35 -3.38 10.76
N PRO A 224 -9.16 -4.23 10.10
CA PRO A 224 -8.64 -5.15 9.09
C PRO A 224 -8.11 -4.41 7.86
N VAL A 225 -8.65 -3.25 7.49
CA VAL A 225 -8.10 -2.43 6.38
C VAL A 225 -6.69 -1.94 6.73
N ILE A 226 -6.50 -1.40 7.92
CA ILE A 226 -5.17 -0.98 8.42
C ILE A 226 -4.21 -2.18 8.46
N LEU A 227 -4.69 -3.33 8.91
CA LEU A 227 -3.88 -4.56 8.99
C LEU A 227 -3.49 -5.06 7.59
N ILE A 228 -4.40 -5.05 6.62
CA ILE A 228 -4.10 -5.36 5.21
C ILE A 228 -3.07 -4.38 4.66
N MET A 229 -3.23 -3.08 4.90
CA MET A 229 -2.26 -2.07 4.44
C MET A 229 -0.88 -2.29 5.04
N PHE A 230 -0.80 -2.65 6.32
CA PHE A 230 0.45 -2.96 7.01
C PHE A 230 1.11 -4.23 6.46
N VAL A 231 0.33 -5.30 6.29
CA VAL A 231 0.78 -6.55 5.66
C VAL A 231 1.27 -6.28 4.25
N TRP A 232 0.55 -5.46 3.48
CA TRP A 232 0.93 -5.09 2.13
C TRP A 232 2.25 -4.33 2.10
N GLN A 233 2.41 -3.31 2.94
CA GLN A 233 3.65 -2.53 3.01
C GLN A 233 4.85 -3.37 3.45
N TYR A 234 4.65 -4.31 4.38
CA TYR A 234 5.71 -5.18 4.86
C TYR A 234 6.11 -6.27 3.84
N CYS A 235 5.12 -6.90 3.21
CA CYS A 235 5.34 -8.03 2.31
C CYS A 235 5.64 -7.62 0.87
N PHE A 236 5.21 -6.43 0.45
CA PHE A 236 5.39 -5.88 -0.89
C PHE A 236 6.13 -4.55 -0.82
N PRO A 237 7.45 -4.56 -0.51
CA PRO A 237 8.26 -3.35 -0.61
C PRO A 237 8.10 -2.72 -2.00
N PRO A 238 7.95 -1.38 -2.10
CA PRO A 238 7.65 -0.71 -3.36
C PRO A 238 8.86 -0.60 -4.30
N TYR A 239 10.08 -0.64 -3.78
CA TYR A 239 11.32 -0.47 -4.55
C TYR A 239 12.19 -1.70 -4.33
N ASN A 240 12.30 -2.58 -5.32
CA ASN A 240 13.13 -3.77 -5.22
C ASN A 240 14.02 -3.97 -6.42
N PHE A 241 15.24 -4.32 -6.09
CA PHE A 241 16.23 -4.92 -6.96
C PHE A 241 16.19 -6.43 -6.68
N CYS A 242 15.75 -7.25 -7.63
CA CYS A 242 15.45 -8.67 -7.43
C CYS A 242 16.37 -9.56 -8.28
N TRP A 243 17.48 -9.98 -7.69
CA TRP A 243 18.40 -10.99 -8.24
C TRP A 243 19.16 -11.70 -7.12
N GLY A 244 19.91 -12.74 -7.47
CA GLY A 244 20.63 -13.58 -6.51
C GLY A 244 19.73 -14.16 -5.43
N GLU A 245 20.24 -14.24 -4.19
CA GLU A 245 19.50 -14.78 -3.04
C GLU A 245 18.26 -13.95 -2.66
N TYR A 246 18.26 -12.64 -2.96
CA TYR A 246 17.14 -11.76 -2.62
C TYR A 246 15.86 -12.15 -3.35
N LEU A 247 15.95 -12.78 -4.52
CA LEU A 247 14.78 -13.25 -5.27
C LEU A 247 13.95 -14.26 -4.46
N GLY A 248 14.61 -15.21 -3.79
CA GLY A 248 13.94 -16.17 -2.91
C GLY A 248 13.31 -15.51 -1.67
N ILE A 249 14.00 -14.51 -1.09
CA ILE A 249 13.46 -13.73 0.04
C ILE A 249 12.22 -12.94 -0.39
N PHE A 250 12.28 -12.31 -1.56
CA PHE A 250 11.18 -11.54 -2.14
C PHE A 250 9.97 -12.42 -2.42
N ASP A 251 10.15 -13.59 -3.06
CA ASP A 251 9.05 -14.52 -3.34
C ASP A 251 8.44 -15.09 -2.06
N ARG A 252 9.25 -15.41 -1.05
CA ARG A 252 8.73 -15.85 0.27
C ARG A 252 7.89 -14.76 0.94
N LYS A 253 8.36 -13.50 0.94
CA LYS A 253 7.59 -12.36 1.47
C LYS A 253 6.31 -12.13 0.69
N ARG A 254 6.38 -12.19 -0.64
CA ARG A 254 5.23 -12.05 -1.53
C ARG A 254 4.16 -13.10 -1.22
N ASN A 255 4.54 -14.37 -1.15
CA ASN A 255 3.62 -15.47 -0.89
C ASN A 255 3.02 -15.37 0.52
N LEU A 256 3.82 -15.00 1.53
CA LEU A 256 3.32 -14.71 2.87
C LEU A 256 2.29 -13.57 2.85
N GLY A 257 2.58 -12.48 2.14
CA GLY A 257 1.68 -11.34 2.01
C GLY A 257 0.35 -11.68 1.33
N ILE A 258 0.39 -12.48 0.25
CA ILE A 258 -0.82 -12.99 -0.42
C ILE A 258 -1.62 -13.86 0.56
N PHE A 259 -0.97 -14.80 1.23
CA PHE A 259 -1.61 -15.71 2.19
C PHE A 259 -2.29 -14.96 3.34
N LEU A 260 -1.58 -14.02 3.97
CA LEU A 260 -2.12 -13.20 5.06
C LEU A 260 -3.28 -12.34 4.58
N SER A 261 -3.13 -11.66 3.43
CA SER A 261 -4.19 -10.81 2.86
C SER A 261 -5.45 -11.63 2.55
N MET A 262 -5.30 -12.80 1.93
CA MET A 262 -6.42 -13.71 1.63
C MET A 262 -7.09 -14.23 2.89
N THR A 263 -6.33 -14.52 3.94
CA THR A 263 -6.86 -14.98 5.23
C THR A 263 -7.69 -13.88 5.90
N ILE A 264 -7.23 -12.62 5.88
CA ILE A 264 -7.99 -11.49 6.45
C ILE A 264 -9.28 -11.27 5.67
N ILE A 265 -9.21 -11.26 4.33
CA ILE A 265 -10.39 -11.10 3.46
C ILE A 265 -11.39 -12.24 3.70
N PHE A 266 -10.90 -13.49 3.84
CA PHE A 266 -11.75 -14.64 4.13
C PHE A 266 -12.44 -14.52 5.49
N ILE A 267 -11.71 -14.15 6.55
CA ILE A 267 -12.29 -13.91 7.88
C ILE A 267 -13.36 -12.82 7.83
N MET A 268 -13.12 -11.73 7.09
CA MET A 268 -14.11 -10.68 6.89
C MET A 268 -15.36 -11.19 6.17
N ALA A 269 -15.18 -11.94 5.08
CA ALA A 269 -16.29 -12.50 4.31
C ALA A 269 -17.14 -13.46 5.15
N VAL A 270 -16.52 -14.39 5.88
CA VAL A 270 -17.21 -15.33 6.78
C VAL A 270 -17.97 -14.57 7.88
N SER A 271 -17.37 -13.52 8.45
CA SER A 271 -18.01 -12.70 9.47
C SER A 271 -19.27 -11.99 8.93
N ILE A 272 -19.18 -11.43 7.73
CA ILE A 272 -20.33 -10.77 7.07
C ILE A 272 -21.44 -11.79 6.77
N ILE A 273 -21.09 -12.95 6.21
CA ILE A 273 -22.06 -14.00 5.86
C ILE A 273 -22.76 -14.54 7.12
N SER A 274 -21.98 -14.91 8.15
CA SER A 274 -22.52 -15.39 9.43
C SER A 274 -23.57 -14.44 9.99
N LYS A 275 -23.32 -13.14 9.85
CA LYS A 275 -24.17 -12.10 10.41
C LYS A 275 -25.39 -11.80 9.54
N GLY A 276 -25.23 -11.84 8.22
CA GLY A 276 -26.36 -11.82 7.28
C GLY A 276 -27.32 -12.99 7.54
N VAL A 277 -26.78 -14.19 7.78
CA VAL A 277 -27.58 -15.37 8.13
C VAL A 277 -28.33 -15.17 9.45
N THR A 278 -27.67 -14.70 10.51
CA THR A 278 -28.37 -14.43 11.79
C THR A 278 -29.48 -13.38 11.65
N LEU A 279 -29.28 -12.37 10.80
CA LEU A 279 -30.27 -11.33 10.56
C LEU A 279 -31.48 -11.88 9.78
N LEU A 280 -31.25 -12.73 8.79
CA LEU A 280 -32.34 -13.40 8.06
C LEU A 280 -33.19 -14.29 8.97
N PHE A 281 -32.57 -15.06 9.86
CA PHE A 281 -33.31 -15.88 10.84
C PHE A 281 -34.10 -15.03 11.84
N SER A 282 -33.60 -13.85 12.21
CA SER A 282 -34.31 -12.94 13.12
C SER A 282 -35.53 -12.26 12.48
N ILE A 283 -35.61 -12.16 11.15
CA ILE A 283 -36.77 -11.58 10.46
C ILE A 283 -37.86 -12.64 10.22
N GLY A 284 -37.48 -13.92 10.18
CA GLY A 284 -38.39 -15.03 9.89
C GLY A 284 -39.16 -15.60 11.08
N ASN A 285 -38.80 -15.23 12.31
CA ASN A 285 -39.48 -15.61 13.56
C ASN A 285 -40.23 -14.40 14.13
#